data_AF-A0A3D4LLY4-F1
#
_entry.id   AF-A0A3D4LLY4-F1
#
_cell.length_a   1.000
_cell.length_b   1.000
_cell.length_c   1.000
_cell.angle_alpha   90.00
_cell.angle_beta   90.00
_cell.angle_gamma   90.00
#
_symmetry.space_group_name_H-M   'P 1'
#
loop_
_entity.id
_entity.type
_entity.pdbx_description
1 polymer ?
#
loop_
_entity_poly.entity_id
_entity_poly.type
_entity_poly.pdbx_seq_one_letter_code
_entity_poly.pdbx_strand_id
1 'polypeptide(L)' 'LYLRVPVGTLIKDEETNIVLADLKTNGQQYVAARGGHGGKGNVKFKNSIRRTPRFAEPGTKGDE' A
#
# COMPACT_ATOMS: atom_id res chain seq x y z
N LEU A 1 -7.75 0.44 6.54
CA LEU A 1 -9.21 0.28 6.35
C LEU A 1 -9.52 -1.20 6.34
N TYR A 2 -10.59 -1.65 7.00
CA TYR A 2 -11.03 -3.04 6.95
C TYR A 2 -12.46 -3.11 6.42
N LEU A 3 -12.67 -3.91 5.38
CA LEU A 3 -13.98 -4.23 4.84
C LEU A 3 -14.38 -5.61 5.36
N ARG A 4 -15.51 -5.70 6.05
CA ARG A 4 -16.03 -6.98 6.53
C ARG A 4 -16.89 -7.60 5.43
N VAL A 5 -16.60 -8.85 5.10
CA VAL A 5 -17.32 -9.61 4.08
C VAL A 5 -17.73 -10.98 4.62
N PRO A 6 -18.77 -11.62 4.05
CA PRO A 6 -19.14 -12.98 4.41
C PRO A 6 -18.03 -14.00 4.13
N VAL A 7 -18.06 -15.12 4.86
CA VAL A 7 -17.19 -16.27 4.57
C VAL A 7 -17.56 -16.87 3.21
N GLY A 8 -16.56 -17.22 2.41
CA GLY A 8 -16.72 -17.67 1.02
C GLY A 8 -16.72 -16.54 -0.01
N THR A 9 -16.32 -15.32 0.37
CA THR A 9 -16.22 -14.20 -0.56
C THR A 9 -15.00 -14.34 -1.47
N LEU A 10 -15.22 -14.25 -2.79
CA LEU A 10 -14.18 -14.23 -3.81
C LEU A 10 -13.78 -12.78 -4.12
N ILE A 11 -12.48 -12.51 -4.05
CA ILE A 11 -11.88 -11.24 -4.47
C ILE A 11 -11.30 -11.44 -5.86
N LYS A 12 -11.72 -10.58 -6.79
CA LYS A 12 -11.28 -10.61 -8.18
C LYS A 12 -10.84 -9.23 -8.61
N ASP A 13 -9.88 -9.21 -9.51
CA ASP A 13 -9.48 -8.01 -10.24
C ASP A 13 -10.57 -7.66 -11.26
N GLU A 14 -11.02 -6.40 -11.27
CA GLU A 14 -12.13 -5.96 -12.14
C GLU A 14 -11.74 -5.96 -13.62
N GLU A 15 -10.53 -5.54 -13.95
CA GLU A 15 -10.07 -5.40 -15.34
C GLU A 15 -9.76 -6.76 -15.96
N THR A 16 -9.09 -7.63 -15.20
CA THR A 16 -8.58 -8.91 -15.72
C THR A 16 -9.48 -10.09 -15.39
N ASN A 17 -10.47 -9.92 -14.49
CA ASN A 17 -11.32 -10.97 -13.94
C ASN A 17 -10.56 -12.12 -13.24
N ILE A 18 -9.28 -11.92 -12.94
CA ILE A 18 -8.46 -12.91 -12.24
C ILE A 18 -8.88 -12.97 -10.78
N VAL A 19 -9.03 -14.19 -10.26
CA VAL A 19 -9.30 -14.42 -8.83
C VAL A 19 -8.02 -14.20 -8.04
N LEU A 20 -8.01 -13.15 -7.21
CA LEU A 20 -6.88 -12.77 -6.38
C LEU A 20 -6.88 -13.53 -5.05
N ALA A 21 -8.05 -13.72 -4.45
CA ALA A 21 -8.18 -14.43 -3.18
C ALA A 21 -9.58 -15.03 -2.99
N ASP A 22 -9.64 -16.09 -2.19
CA ASP A 22 -10.89 -16.72 -1.74
C ASP A 22 -10.89 -16.79 -0.20
N LEU A 23 -11.83 -16.08 0.43
CA LEU A 23 -11.91 -15.92 1.88
C LEU A 23 -12.78 -17.03 2.50
N LYS A 24 -12.28 -18.26 2.49
CA LYS A 24 -13.03 -19.47 2.91
C LYS A 24 -13.13 -19.68 4.41
N THR A 25 -12.23 -19.09 5.20
CA THR A 25 -12.16 -19.32 6.65
C THR A 25 -12.50 -18.06 7.41
N ASN A 26 -13.21 -18.18 8.53
CA ASN A 26 -13.50 -17.04 9.39
C ASN A 26 -12.19 -16.41 9.91
N GLY A 27 -12.10 -15.08 9.85
CA GLY A 27 -10.90 -14.33 10.25
C GLY A 27 -9.79 -14.28 9.20
N GLN A 28 -9.96 -14.92 8.04
CA GLN A 28 -9.02 -14.78 6.92
C GLN A 28 -9.02 -13.33 6.40
N GLN A 29 -7.84 -12.77 6.19
CA GLN A 29 -7.66 -11.40 5.72
C GLN A 29 -6.86 -11.38 4.42
N TYR A 30 -7.21 -10.46 3.54
CA TYR A 30 -6.50 -10.19 2.30
C TYR A 30 -6.27 -8.69 2.16
N VAL A 31 -5.07 -8.30 1.74
CA VAL A 31 -4.74 -6.90 1.46
C VAL A 31 -5.10 -6.62 0.00
N ALA A 32 -6.27 -6.02 -0.21
CA ALA A 32 -6.75 -5.69 -1.55
C ALA A 32 -5.98 -4.52 -2.18
N ALA A 33 -5.61 -3.52 -1.37
CA ALA A 33 -4.83 -2.36 -1.82
C ALA A 33 -3.80 -1.98 -0.73
N ARG A 34 -2.54 -1.78 -1.11
CA ARG A 34 -1.51 -1.28 -0.19
C ARG A 34 -1.44 0.24 -0.24
N GLY A 35 -1.27 0.84 0.93
CA GLY A 35 -0.94 2.26 1.01
C GLY A 35 0.41 2.56 0.37
N GLY A 36 0.57 3.79 -0.13
CA GLY A 36 1.82 4.25 -0.69
C GLY A 36 2.93 4.35 0.35
N HIS A 37 4.17 4.40 -0.11
CA HIS A 37 5.34 4.54 0.75
C HIS A 37 5.45 5.97 1.27
N GLY A 38 5.84 6.10 2.54
CA GLY A 38 6.11 7.40 3.15
C GLY A 38 7.26 8.13 2.44
N GLY A 39 7.11 9.44 2.30
CA GLY A 39 8.16 10.31 1.76
C GLY A 39 9.41 10.33 2.66
N LYS A 40 10.53 10.80 2.10
CA LYS A 40 11.79 10.95 2.84
C LYS A 40 12.02 12.41 3.19
N GLY A 41 12.14 12.71 4.48
CA GLY A 41 12.50 14.04 4.96
C GLY A 41 13.92 14.46 4.56
N ASN A 42 14.19 15.75 4.64
CA ASN A 42 15.47 16.36 4.25
C ASN A 42 16.70 15.77 4.95
N VAL A 43 16.54 15.29 6.19
CA VAL A 43 17.61 14.62 6.97
C VAL A 43 18.20 13.44 6.20
N LYS A 44 17.39 12.70 5.43
CA LYS A 44 17.84 11.55 4.64
C LYS A 44 18.76 11.96 3.48
N PHE A 45 18.77 13.23 3.09
CA PHE A 45 19.58 13.77 1.99
C PHE A 45 20.81 14.55 2.48
N LYS A 46 21.05 14.59 3.80
CA LYS A 46 22.22 15.26 4.38
C LYS A 46 23.48 14.49 4.04
N ASN A 47 24.46 15.16 3.43
CA ASN A 47 25.79 14.59 3.17
C ASN A 47 26.88 15.66 3.37
N SER A 48 28.16 15.30 3.21
CA SER A 48 29.31 16.19 3.46
C SER A 48 29.25 17.50 2.66
N ILE A 49 28.59 17.48 1.50
CA ILE A 49 28.44 18.62 0.59
C ILE A 49 27.13 19.39 0.90
N ARG A 50 26.05 18.67 1.19
CA ARG A 50 24.70 19.20 1.45
C ARG A 50 24.40 19.11 2.95
N ARG A 51 24.98 20.02 3.72
CA ARG A 51 24.80 20.07 5.19
C ARG A 51 23.38 20.45 5.62
N THR A 52 22.69 21.26 4.82
CA THR A 52 21.29 21.69 5.06
C THR A 52 20.46 21.52 3.78
N PRO A 53 20.03 20.28 3.46
CA PRO A 53 19.16 20.02 2.31
C PRO A 53 17.82 20.73 2.50
N ARG A 54 17.34 21.42 1.46
CA ARG A 54 16.03 22.11 1.44
C ARG A 54 14.97 21.37 0.64
N PHE A 55 15.21 20.11 0.32
CA PHE A 55 14.29 19.27 -0.44
C PHE A 55 14.00 17.98 0.32
N ALA A 56 12.84 17.40 0.02
CA ALA A 56 12.35 16.15 0.54
C ALA A 56 11.74 15.35 -0.61
N GLU A 57 11.66 14.04 -0.46
CA GLU A 57 10.97 13.16 -1.40
C GLU A 57 9.53 12.99 -0.91
N PRO A 58 8.51 13.30 -1.74
CA PRO A 58 7.12 13.05 -1.37
C PRO A 58 6.85 11.56 -1.24
N GLY A 59 5.76 11.20 -0.55
CA GLY A 59 5.30 9.81 -0.53
C GLY A 59 4.82 9.34 -1.90
N THR A 60 4.81 8.03 -2.12
CA THR A 60 4.21 7.46 -3.33
C THR A 60 2.70 7.37 -3.17
N LYS A 61 1.98 7.30 -4.29
CA LYS A 61 0.56 6.89 -4.24
C LYS A 61 0.47 5.43 -3.80
N GLY A 62 -0.65 5.08 -3.17
CA GLY A 62 -1.01 3.69 -2.88
C GLY A 62 -1.62 3.02 -4.09
N ASP A 63 -1.81 1.72 -3.97
CA ASP A 63 -2.61 0.93 -4.90
C ASP A 63 -4.08 1.40 -4.79
N GLU A 64 -4.81 1.41 -5.92
CA GLU A 64 -6.24 1.72 -6.03
C GLU A 64 -7.07 0.45 -6.22
#